data_AF-A0A495SWX5-F1
#
_entry.id   AF-A0A495SWX5-F1
#
_cell.length_a   1.000
_cell.length_b   1.000
_cell.length_c   1.000
_cell.angle_alpha   90.00
_cell.angle_beta   90.00
_cell.angle_gamma   90.00
#
_symmetry.space_group_name_H-M   'P 1'
#
loop_
_entity.id
_entity.type
_entity.pdbx_description
1 polymer ?
#
loop_
_entity_poly.entity_id
_entity_poly.type
_entity_poly.pdbx_seq_one_letter_code
_entity_poly.pdbx_strand_id
1 'polypeptide(L)'
;MYTLSIPNETFTVATLAGVIALFANERVKATETSSISLLSDGLPASVTRYNGTLAIRCAGSAAEIVARLFDEVRAFWLAQYAANAKPWQIRPAHWDELFGLFELARAPQSFLSTDQIDAEKVAARDARQFFNLSSLFHDSATARFGFGSGGPAVAGGQVNGRHEVHVAYALLRNEDVPAVVMDDYRAMERPFRYDLEWAESLLNVPEVRGRLSASRMQRVSSVMRHAKQSITAENIDAIVAATAGMPETAGYIDVEDALFDAQIVSAERLPAMFDKPVAIGQPLNDFAARLRQLLADSRRDKALDRADMERAQGRMSARRHKLECEMAVLSHGRETYEWPNRVAAAIQQRDVAMLLNLLDTPDDQNGASKQVVEELHGVKLRGMKAKARRRAVFALCGFDEPAQAQWENADAGRKLEERREDKARRAREAALTARYKRNDGVVIDGVEHVDDAIASGFSEIRNWRAGAILQYALVNPALNEGRRLRAKDGTLAYARTVLERRAA
;
A
#
# COMPACT_ATOMS: atom_id res chain seq x y z
N MET A 1 15.30 -47.71 -1.91
CA MET A 1 15.86 -46.76 -0.92
C MET A 1 17.15 -46.19 -1.46
N TYR A 2 17.36 -44.89 -1.34
CA TYR A 2 18.51 -44.19 -1.88
C TYR A 2 19.37 -43.60 -0.78
N THR A 3 20.69 -43.71 -0.94
CA THR A 3 21.68 -43.11 -0.03
C THR A 3 22.59 -42.18 -0.82
N LEU A 4 22.52 -40.88 -0.52
CA LEU A 4 23.38 -39.86 -1.10
C LEU A 4 24.43 -39.46 -0.06
N SER A 5 25.71 -39.61 -0.39
CA SER A 5 26.81 -39.22 0.49
C SER A 5 27.65 -38.10 -0.12
N ILE A 6 27.95 -37.10 0.69
CA ILE A 6 28.91 -36.02 0.45
C ILE A 6 30.00 -36.08 1.53
N PRO A 7 31.11 -35.31 1.43
CA PRO A 7 32.10 -35.28 2.50
C PRO A 7 31.46 -34.95 3.86
N ASN A 8 31.64 -35.85 4.83
CA ASN A 8 31.16 -35.76 6.22
C ASN A 8 29.64 -35.84 6.46
N GLU A 9 28.82 -36.13 5.43
CA GLU A 9 27.37 -36.21 5.60
C GLU A 9 26.73 -37.27 4.68
N THR A 10 25.70 -37.93 5.19
CA THR A 10 24.94 -38.94 4.45
C THR A 10 23.46 -38.65 4.59
N PHE A 11 22.76 -38.65 3.46
CA PHE A 11 21.32 -38.44 3.35
C PHE A 11 20.68 -39.74 2.87
N THR A 12 19.51 -40.07 3.42
CA THR A 12 18.76 -41.25 3.02
C THR A 12 17.34 -40.85 2.65
N VAL A 13 16.90 -41.25 1.46
CA VAL A 13 15.56 -40.93 0.94
C VAL A 13 14.92 -42.18 0.32
N ALA A 14 13.60 -42.27 0.39
CA ALA A 14 12.89 -43.47 -0.04
C ALA A 14 12.79 -43.58 -1.57
N THR A 15 12.70 -42.44 -2.27
CA THR A 15 12.40 -42.39 -3.71
C THR A 15 13.42 -41.56 -4.48
N LEU A 16 13.46 -41.76 -5.80
CA LEU A 16 14.23 -40.95 -6.73
C LEU A 16 13.80 -39.47 -6.72
N ALA A 17 12.52 -39.18 -6.47
CA ALA A 17 12.01 -37.82 -6.30
C ALA A 17 12.70 -37.11 -5.13
N GLY A 18 12.83 -37.82 -4.00
CA GLY A 18 13.56 -37.35 -2.83
C GLY A 18 15.04 -37.08 -3.12
N VAL A 19 15.70 -37.89 -3.96
CA VAL A 19 17.10 -37.63 -4.36
C VAL A 19 17.20 -36.34 -5.18
N ILE A 20 16.27 -36.12 -6.11
CA ILE A 20 16.27 -34.91 -6.93
C ILE A 20 15.96 -33.68 -6.06
N ALA A 21 15.07 -33.79 -5.07
CA ALA A 21 14.84 -32.73 -4.10
C ALA A 21 16.10 -32.38 -3.27
N LEU A 22 16.92 -33.38 -2.89
CA LEU A 22 18.20 -33.16 -2.20
C LEU A 22 19.19 -32.35 -3.03
N PHE A 23 19.10 -32.34 -4.36
CA PHE A 23 20.00 -31.53 -5.19
C PHE A 23 19.79 -30.02 -5.02
N ALA A 24 18.63 -29.60 -4.50
CA ALA A 24 18.38 -28.21 -4.12
C ALA A 24 18.98 -27.85 -2.75
N ASN A 25 19.44 -28.82 -1.95
CA ASN A 25 20.10 -28.55 -0.68
C ASN A 25 21.44 -27.84 -0.92
N GLU A 26 21.66 -26.67 -0.31
CA GLU A 26 22.86 -25.85 -0.51
C GLU A 26 24.16 -26.61 -0.25
N ARG A 27 24.20 -27.53 0.72
CA ARG A 27 25.38 -28.35 1.02
C ARG A 27 25.68 -29.34 -0.10
N VAL A 28 24.65 -30.02 -0.60
CA VAL A 28 24.77 -30.97 -1.72
C VAL A 28 25.14 -30.23 -3.00
N LYS A 29 24.47 -29.11 -3.27
CA LYS A 29 24.68 -28.26 -4.45
C LYS A 29 26.08 -27.67 -4.53
N ALA A 30 26.68 -27.30 -3.40
CA ALA A 30 28.05 -26.76 -3.33
C ALA A 30 29.15 -27.83 -3.42
N THR A 31 28.82 -29.11 -3.23
CA THR A 31 29.79 -30.21 -3.24
C THR A 31 30.24 -30.54 -4.67
N GLU A 32 31.55 -30.74 -4.89
CA GLU A 32 32.07 -31.16 -6.20
C GLU A 32 31.46 -32.51 -6.61
N THR A 33 31.01 -32.65 -7.87
CA THR A 33 30.28 -33.85 -8.35
C THR A 33 31.06 -35.14 -8.13
N SER A 34 32.39 -35.10 -8.26
CA SER A 34 33.31 -36.23 -8.02
C SER A 34 33.28 -36.74 -6.58
N SER A 35 32.86 -35.90 -5.63
CA SER A 35 32.75 -36.20 -4.20
C SER A 35 31.34 -36.59 -3.78
N ILE A 36 30.38 -36.64 -4.72
CA ILE A 36 29.00 -37.08 -4.47
C ILE A 36 28.89 -38.53 -4.89
N SER A 37 28.47 -39.39 -3.96
CA SER A 37 28.11 -40.79 -4.28
C SER A 37 26.63 -41.02 -4.04
N LEU A 38 25.98 -41.73 -4.95
CA LEU A 38 24.57 -42.10 -4.84
C LEU A 38 24.46 -43.62 -4.96
N LEU A 39 23.78 -44.24 -4.01
CA LEU A 39 23.44 -45.66 -4.01
C LEU A 39 21.92 -45.81 -4.13
N SER A 40 21.47 -46.64 -5.05
CA SER A 40 20.07 -47.09 -5.21
C SER A 40 19.99 -48.54 -4.77
N ASP A 41 19.39 -48.83 -3.62
CA ASP A 41 19.33 -50.18 -3.04
C ASP A 41 20.71 -50.88 -2.98
N GLY A 42 21.75 -50.09 -2.65
CA GLY A 42 23.13 -50.55 -2.56
C GLY A 42 23.90 -50.60 -3.89
N LEU A 43 23.25 -50.31 -5.02
CA LEU A 43 23.91 -50.24 -6.33
C LEU A 43 24.32 -48.80 -6.67
N PRO A 44 25.55 -48.55 -7.18
CA PRO A 44 25.98 -47.23 -7.60
C PRO A 44 25.08 -46.63 -8.69
N ALA A 45 24.64 -45.39 -8.48
CA ALA A 45 23.91 -44.59 -9.46
C ALA A 45 24.71 -43.33 -9.82
N SER A 46 24.64 -42.91 -11.09
CA SER A 46 25.45 -41.80 -11.59
C SER A 46 24.77 -40.46 -11.33
N VAL A 47 25.46 -39.58 -10.61
CA VAL A 47 25.13 -38.15 -10.49
C VAL A 47 26.02 -37.37 -11.46
N THR A 48 25.43 -36.43 -12.18
CA THR A 48 26.10 -35.58 -13.17
C THR A 48 25.78 -34.11 -12.93
N ARG A 49 26.49 -33.21 -13.63
CA ARG A 49 26.10 -31.79 -13.70
C ARG A 49 25.81 -31.39 -15.14
N TYR A 50 24.72 -30.68 -15.32
CA TYR A 50 24.37 -30.02 -16.57
C TYR A 50 24.24 -28.53 -16.30
N ASN A 51 25.05 -27.71 -16.99
CA ASN A 51 25.13 -26.26 -16.79
C ASN A 51 25.23 -25.85 -15.29
N GLY A 52 26.06 -26.56 -14.53
CA GLY A 52 26.27 -26.31 -13.10
C GLY A 52 25.20 -26.90 -12.17
N THR A 53 24.08 -27.41 -12.69
CA THR A 53 22.99 -28.01 -11.90
C THR A 53 23.15 -29.53 -11.81
N LEU A 54 22.99 -30.09 -10.60
CA LEU A 54 23.05 -31.55 -10.39
C LEU A 54 21.88 -32.25 -11.08
N ALA A 55 22.16 -33.41 -11.68
CA ALA A 55 21.20 -34.20 -12.44
C ALA A 55 21.48 -35.70 -12.30
N ILE A 56 20.44 -36.52 -12.37
CA ILE A 56 20.55 -37.98 -12.42
C ILE A 56 20.37 -38.43 -13.86
N ARG A 57 21.05 -39.50 -14.27
CA ARG A 57 20.86 -40.12 -15.59
C ARG A 57 20.12 -41.43 -15.42
N CYS A 58 18.87 -41.43 -15.86
CA CYS A 58 18.01 -42.61 -15.87
C CYS A 58 17.97 -43.18 -17.29
N ALA A 59 18.10 -44.50 -17.42
CA ALA A 59 17.87 -45.17 -18.69
C ALA A 59 16.36 -45.25 -18.99
N GLY A 60 16.00 -45.25 -20.27
CA GLY A 60 14.61 -45.34 -20.74
C GLY A 60 14.11 -44.08 -21.46
N SER A 61 12.86 -44.14 -21.92
CA SER A 61 12.09 -43.02 -22.46
C SER A 61 11.64 -42.06 -21.34
N ALA A 62 11.23 -40.84 -21.70
CA ALA A 62 10.68 -39.90 -20.74
C ALA A 62 9.43 -40.47 -20.04
N ALA A 63 8.57 -41.19 -20.78
CA ALA A 63 7.39 -41.84 -20.22
C ALA A 63 7.74 -42.91 -19.18
N GLU A 64 8.73 -43.76 -19.45
CA GLU A 64 9.19 -44.79 -18.51
C GLU A 64 9.80 -44.19 -17.24
N ILE A 65 10.61 -43.13 -17.39
CA ILE A 65 11.25 -42.49 -16.24
C ILE A 65 10.22 -41.75 -15.38
N VAL A 66 9.28 -41.03 -15.99
CA VAL A 66 8.19 -40.35 -15.26
C VAL A 66 7.27 -41.35 -14.57
N ALA A 67 6.90 -42.44 -15.25
CA ALA A 67 6.14 -43.53 -14.65
C ALA A 67 6.85 -44.08 -13.41
N ARG A 68 8.14 -44.38 -13.52
CA ARG A 68 8.98 -44.85 -12.41
C ARG A 68 9.00 -43.86 -11.23
N LEU A 69 9.17 -42.57 -11.49
CA LEU A 69 9.16 -41.53 -10.44
C LEU A 69 7.87 -41.58 -9.62
N PHE A 70 6.71 -41.62 -10.28
CA PHE A 70 5.43 -41.69 -9.56
C PHE A 70 5.15 -43.07 -8.95
N ASP A 71 5.62 -44.16 -9.56
CA ASP A 71 5.49 -45.52 -9.01
C ASP A 71 6.28 -45.68 -7.71
N GLU A 72 7.49 -45.13 -7.62
CA GLU A 72 8.28 -45.14 -6.39
C GLU A 72 7.60 -44.35 -5.26
N VAL A 73 7.07 -43.16 -5.56
CA VAL A 73 6.29 -42.37 -4.58
C VAL A 73 5.03 -43.11 -4.15
N ARG A 74 4.29 -43.72 -5.10
CA ARG A 74 3.08 -44.49 -4.80
C ARG A 74 3.39 -45.71 -3.93
N ALA A 75 4.45 -46.46 -4.25
CA ALA A 75 4.88 -47.62 -3.49
C ALA A 75 5.30 -47.23 -2.07
N PHE A 76 6.05 -46.13 -1.93
CA PHE A 76 6.42 -45.58 -0.62
C PHE A 76 5.17 -45.19 0.19
N TRP A 77 4.22 -44.48 -0.42
CA TRP A 77 2.97 -44.11 0.25
C TRP A 77 2.15 -45.32 0.67
N LEU A 78 2.04 -46.36 -0.16
CA LEU A 78 1.33 -47.59 0.18
C LEU A 78 1.99 -48.37 1.34
N ALA A 79 3.31 -48.23 1.50
CA ALA A 79 4.04 -48.85 2.61
C ALA A 79 3.89 -48.06 3.92
N GLN A 80 3.76 -46.73 3.84
CA GLN A 80 3.68 -45.84 5.02
C GLN A 80 2.25 -45.50 5.46
N TYR A 81 1.30 -45.55 4.53
CA TYR A 81 -0.07 -45.08 4.70
C TYR A 81 -1.07 -46.10 4.16
N ALA A 82 -2.35 -45.95 4.52
CA ALA A 82 -3.42 -46.77 3.94
C ALA A 82 -3.55 -46.52 2.42
N ALA A 83 -4.01 -47.54 1.67
CA ALA A 83 -4.14 -47.46 0.21
C ALA A 83 -5.06 -46.33 -0.30
N ASN A 84 -5.99 -45.94 0.55
CA ASN A 84 -7.00 -44.90 0.39
C ASN A 84 -6.77 -43.71 1.35
N ALA A 85 -5.53 -43.52 1.81
CA ALA A 85 -5.14 -42.38 2.65
C ALA A 85 -5.58 -41.06 2.01
N LYS A 86 -6.22 -40.23 2.83
CA LYS A 86 -6.65 -38.89 2.45
C LYS A 86 -5.46 -37.92 2.51
N PRO A 87 -5.50 -36.79 1.78
CA PRO A 87 -4.40 -35.84 1.75
C PRO A 87 -3.90 -35.45 3.15
N TRP A 88 -4.79 -35.10 4.07
CA TRP A 88 -4.45 -34.70 5.44
C TRP A 88 -3.91 -35.83 6.34
N GLN A 89 -3.87 -37.07 5.87
CA GLN A 89 -3.27 -38.20 6.58
C GLN A 89 -1.80 -38.42 6.19
N ILE A 90 -1.34 -37.72 5.16
CA ILE A 90 0.02 -37.81 4.64
C ILE A 90 0.85 -36.73 5.32
N ARG A 91 2.11 -37.03 5.66
CA ARG A 91 3.01 -36.05 6.25
C ARG A 91 3.39 -34.97 5.23
N PRO A 92 3.52 -33.68 5.63
CA PRO A 92 3.81 -32.58 4.71
C PRO A 92 5.05 -32.84 3.83
N ALA A 93 6.13 -33.37 4.41
CA ALA A 93 7.35 -33.67 3.66
C ALA A 93 7.14 -34.70 2.53
N HIS A 94 6.28 -35.70 2.74
CA HIS A 94 5.99 -36.72 1.72
C HIS A 94 5.00 -36.20 0.67
N TRP A 95 4.16 -35.23 1.05
CA TRP A 95 3.29 -34.50 0.12
C TRP A 95 4.12 -33.58 -0.79
N ASP A 96 5.07 -32.85 -0.22
CA ASP A 96 6.00 -31.99 -0.96
C ASP A 96 6.87 -32.79 -1.93
N GLU A 97 7.23 -34.03 -1.59
CA GLU A 97 7.95 -34.94 -2.50
C GLU A 97 7.13 -35.25 -3.76
N LEU A 98 5.82 -35.52 -3.63
CA LEU A 98 4.92 -35.70 -4.77
C LEU A 98 4.81 -34.42 -5.59
N PHE A 99 4.57 -33.27 -4.95
CA PHE A 99 4.36 -32.02 -5.69
C PHE A 99 5.65 -31.45 -6.29
N GLY A 100 6.80 -31.75 -5.70
CA GLY A 100 8.12 -31.46 -6.25
C GLY A 100 8.36 -32.15 -7.60
N LEU A 101 7.71 -33.30 -7.87
CA LEU A 101 7.77 -33.94 -9.19
C LEU A 101 7.23 -33.03 -10.29
N PHE A 102 6.13 -32.30 -10.06
CA PHE A 102 5.57 -31.43 -11.10
C PHE A 102 6.51 -30.27 -11.48
N GLU A 103 7.38 -29.83 -10.55
CA GLU A 103 8.42 -28.84 -10.87
C GLU A 103 9.50 -29.42 -11.80
N LEU A 104 9.74 -30.73 -11.78
CA LEU A 104 10.68 -31.38 -12.72
C LEU A 104 10.22 -31.29 -14.17
N ALA A 105 8.92 -31.16 -14.43
CA ALA A 105 8.42 -30.94 -15.77
C ALA A 105 8.97 -29.64 -16.40
N ARG A 106 9.37 -28.67 -15.58
CA ARG A 106 9.99 -27.40 -16.02
C ARG A 106 11.51 -27.51 -16.23
N ALA A 107 12.13 -28.59 -15.74
CA ALA A 107 13.57 -28.81 -15.80
C ALA A 107 13.90 -30.25 -16.24
N PRO A 108 13.52 -30.66 -17.48
CA PRO A 108 13.75 -32.02 -17.99
C PRO A 108 15.22 -32.47 -17.92
N GLN A 109 16.16 -31.54 -18.10
CA GLN A 109 17.61 -31.79 -18.04
C GLN A 109 18.10 -32.36 -16.70
N SER A 110 17.32 -32.20 -15.63
CA SER A 110 17.63 -32.71 -14.29
C SER A 110 17.55 -34.24 -14.20
N PHE A 111 16.86 -34.89 -15.14
CA PHE A 111 16.69 -36.35 -15.13
C PHE A 111 16.75 -37.01 -16.52
N LEU A 112 16.63 -36.23 -17.61
CA LEU A 112 16.81 -36.67 -19.00
C LEU A 112 18.13 -36.14 -19.56
N SER A 113 18.78 -36.93 -20.42
CA SER A 113 19.90 -36.49 -21.25
C SER A 113 19.42 -35.64 -22.43
N THR A 114 20.33 -34.88 -23.05
CA THR A 114 20.03 -34.13 -24.28
C THR A 114 19.50 -35.05 -25.38
N ASP A 115 20.15 -36.20 -25.58
CA ASP A 115 19.75 -37.18 -26.59
C ASP A 115 18.34 -37.74 -26.34
N GLN A 116 17.99 -38.00 -25.07
CA GLN A 116 16.64 -38.43 -24.68
C GLN A 116 15.61 -37.33 -24.99
N ILE A 117 15.91 -36.07 -24.64
CA ILE A 117 15.00 -34.94 -24.91
C ILE A 117 14.79 -34.76 -26.41
N ASP A 118 15.85 -34.86 -27.21
CA ASP A 118 15.76 -34.69 -28.66
C ASP A 118 15.03 -35.86 -29.34
N ALA A 119 15.24 -37.10 -28.87
CA ALA A 119 14.49 -38.26 -29.32
C ALA A 119 12.98 -38.11 -29.05
N GLU A 120 12.59 -37.64 -27.87
CA GLU A 120 11.18 -37.42 -27.50
C GLU A 120 10.55 -36.29 -28.34
N LYS A 121 11.29 -35.23 -28.65
CA LYS A 121 10.82 -34.17 -29.56
C LYS A 121 10.60 -34.68 -30.98
N VAL A 122 11.49 -35.54 -31.48
CA VAL A 122 11.33 -36.17 -32.80
C VAL A 122 10.09 -37.07 -32.80
N ALA A 123 9.95 -37.94 -31.80
CA ALA A 123 8.79 -38.83 -31.68
C ALA A 123 7.46 -38.05 -31.59
N ALA A 124 7.41 -36.97 -30.80
CA ALA A 124 6.23 -36.11 -30.70
C ALA A 124 5.91 -35.43 -32.05
N ARG A 125 6.93 -34.94 -32.76
CA ARG A 125 6.77 -34.34 -34.09
C ARG A 125 6.22 -35.33 -35.10
N ASP A 126 6.71 -36.56 -35.10
CA ASP A 126 6.24 -37.64 -35.98
C ASP A 126 4.77 -37.98 -35.69
N ALA A 127 4.37 -37.92 -34.42
CA ALA A 127 2.97 -38.05 -33.97
C ALA A 127 2.13 -36.78 -34.18
N ARG A 128 2.69 -35.71 -34.78
CA ARG A 128 2.05 -34.38 -34.95
C ARG A 128 1.60 -33.72 -33.64
N GLN A 129 2.35 -33.94 -32.57
CA GLN A 129 2.14 -33.38 -31.25
C GLN A 129 3.38 -32.57 -30.80
N PHE A 130 3.21 -31.78 -29.75
CA PHE A 130 4.34 -31.14 -29.07
C PHE A 130 4.78 -32.03 -27.91
N PHE A 131 6.09 -32.17 -27.73
CA PHE A 131 6.62 -32.81 -26.52
C PHE A 131 6.28 -31.94 -25.31
N ASN A 132 5.30 -32.38 -24.53
CA ASN A 132 4.83 -31.68 -23.34
C ASN A 132 4.96 -32.57 -22.10
N LEU A 133 6.07 -32.38 -21.39
CA LEU A 133 6.36 -33.11 -20.17
C LEU A 133 5.34 -32.83 -19.06
N SER A 134 4.73 -31.64 -19.02
CA SER A 134 3.72 -31.30 -18.01
C SER A 134 2.46 -32.16 -18.13
N SER A 135 2.01 -32.45 -19.35
CA SER A 135 0.89 -33.35 -19.60
C SER A 135 1.21 -34.78 -19.17
N LEU A 136 2.42 -35.27 -19.50
CA LEU A 136 2.87 -36.60 -19.09
C LEU A 136 2.91 -36.76 -17.56
N PHE A 137 3.39 -35.75 -16.83
CA PHE A 137 3.37 -35.75 -15.36
C PHE A 137 1.93 -35.71 -14.82
N HIS A 138 1.07 -34.87 -15.40
CA HIS A 138 -0.34 -34.76 -15.00
C HIS A 138 -1.09 -36.09 -15.19
N ASP A 139 -0.92 -36.74 -16.33
CA ASP A 139 -1.59 -38.01 -16.66
C ASP A 139 -1.04 -39.14 -15.78
N SER A 140 0.28 -39.17 -15.56
CA SER A 140 0.93 -40.16 -14.70
C SER A 140 0.46 -40.06 -13.25
N ALA A 141 0.30 -38.83 -12.74
CA ALA A 141 -0.23 -38.58 -11.40
C ALA A 141 -1.72 -38.95 -11.31
N THR A 142 -2.52 -38.54 -12.29
CA THR A 142 -3.96 -38.84 -12.33
C THR A 142 -4.23 -40.34 -12.33
N ALA A 143 -3.46 -41.12 -13.11
CA ALA A 143 -3.59 -42.56 -13.16
C ALA A 143 -3.29 -43.27 -11.82
N ARG A 144 -2.38 -42.73 -11.00
CA ARG A 144 -1.87 -43.37 -9.77
C ARG A 144 -2.51 -42.86 -8.48
N PHE A 145 -2.86 -41.57 -8.45
CA PHE A 145 -3.36 -40.88 -7.26
C PHE A 145 -4.80 -40.37 -7.44
N GLY A 146 -5.35 -40.38 -8.65
CA GLY A 146 -6.69 -39.88 -8.96
C GLY A 146 -6.76 -38.35 -9.10
N PHE A 147 -5.64 -37.65 -9.07
CA PHE A 147 -5.53 -36.21 -9.28
C PHE A 147 -4.19 -35.84 -9.93
N GLY A 148 -4.18 -34.71 -10.65
CA GLY A 148 -2.98 -34.19 -11.32
C GLY A 148 -2.30 -33.05 -10.56
N SER A 149 -1.55 -32.22 -11.28
CA SER A 149 -0.77 -31.09 -10.73
C SER A 149 -1.55 -30.04 -9.93
N GLY A 150 -2.87 -29.95 -10.13
CA GLY A 150 -3.75 -29.08 -9.34
C GLY A 150 -4.10 -29.63 -7.95
N GLY A 151 -3.74 -30.87 -7.65
CA GLY A 151 -4.10 -31.58 -6.43
C GLY A 151 -5.54 -32.08 -6.39
N PRO A 152 -5.91 -32.78 -5.31
CA PRO A 152 -7.26 -33.26 -5.14
C PRO A 152 -8.23 -32.12 -4.80
N ALA A 153 -9.53 -32.39 -4.95
CA ALA A 153 -10.56 -31.45 -4.58
C ALA A 153 -10.58 -31.22 -3.05
N VAL A 154 -10.67 -29.96 -2.64
CA VAL A 154 -10.96 -29.56 -1.26
C VAL A 154 -12.46 -29.54 -1.01
N ALA A 155 -12.86 -29.45 0.26
CA ALA A 155 -14.26 -29.21 0.62
C ALA A 155 -14.75 -27.90 -0.04
N GLY A 156 -15.72 -28.00 -0.96
CA GLY A 156 -16.16 -26.90 -1.83
C GLY A 156 -15.91 -27.12 -3.32
N GLY A 157 -15.22 -28.21 -3.70
CA GLY A 157 -15.11 -28.67 -5.10
C GLY A 157 -13.98 -28.04 -5.92
N GLN A 158 -13.28 -27.03 -5.38
CA GLN A 158 -12.07 -26.50 -5.99
C GLN A 158 -10.90 -27.47 -5.81
N VAL A 159 -10.00 -27.57 -6.78
CA VAL A 159 -8.76 -28.36 -6.66
C VAL A 159 -7.67 -27.52 -5.98
N ASN A 160 -6.89 -28.14 -5.09
CA ASN A 160 -5.76 -27.46 -4.46
C ASN A 160 -4.61 -28.43 -4.18
N GLY A 161 -3.39 -28.05 -4.58
CA GLY A 161 -2.17 -28.83 -4.35
C GLY A 161 -1.51 -28.58 -3.00
N ARG A 162 -1.89 -27.52 -2.28
CA ARG A 162 -1.29 -27.15 -0.99
C ARG A 162 -1.76 -28.10 0.11
N HIS A 163 -0.84 -28.79 0.76
CA HIS A 163 -1.14 -29.75 1.82
C HIS A 163 -1.89 -29.11 2.99
N GLU A 164 -1.46 -27.92 3.39
CA GLU A 164 -2.00 -27.19 4.53
C GLU A 164 -3.47 -26.82 4.38
N VAL A 165 -3.95 -26.66 3.13
CA VAL A 165 -5.38 -26.42 2.86
C VAL A 165 -6.18 -27.66 3.25
N HIS A 166 -5.75 -28.85 2.82
CA HIS A 166 -6.43 -30.11 3.13
C HIS A 166 -6.46 -30.38 4.63
N VAL A 167 -5.34 -30.14 5.32
CA VAL A 167 -5.25 -30.29 6.77
C VAL A 167 -6.15 -29.29 7.49
N ALA A 168 -6.16 -28.01 7.09
CA ALA A 168 -7.02 -26.99 7.69
C ALA A 168 -8.51 -27.37 7.59
N TYR A 169 -8.97 -27.81 6.41
CA TYR A 169 -10.37 -28.20 6.21
C TYR A 169 -10.73 -29.54 6.85
N ALA A 170 -9.78 -30.46 7.03
CA ALA A 170 -9.99 -31.68 7.81
C ALA A 170 -10.16 -31.37 9.29
N LEU A 171 -9.27 -30.55 9.86
CA LEU A 171 -9.38 -30.08 11.25
C LEU A 171 -10.68 -29.30 11.47
N LEU A 172 -11.07 -28.43 10.54
CA LEU A 172 -12.32 -27.67 10.62
C LEU A 172 -13.54 -28.59 10.74
N ARG A 173 -13.55 -29.70 10.00
CA ARG A 173 -14.63 -30.70 10.02
C ARG A 173 -14.50 -31.73 11.14
N ASN A 174 -13.52 -31.56 12.01
CA ASN A 174 -13.17 -32.51 13.07
C ASN A 174 -12.91 -33.93 12.54
N GLU A 175 -12.27 -34.04 11.39
CA GLU A 175 -11.80 -35.33 10.87
C GLU A 175 -10.54 -35.79 11.60
N ASP A 176 -10.28 -37.10 11.52
CA ASP A 176 -9.11 -37.72 12.11
C ASP A 176 -7.84 -37.36 11.31
N VAL A 177 -7.16 -36.30 11.77
CA VAL A 177 -5.83 -35.90 11.30
C VAL A 177 -4.79 -36.55 12.21
N PRO A 178 -3.86 -37.38 11.68
CA PRO A 178 -2.87 -38.07 12.48
C PRO A 178 -2.02 -37.11 13.32
N ALA A 179 -1.71 -37.49 14.57
CA ALA A 179 -0.91 -36.68 15.49
C ALA A 179 0.43 -36.27 14.88
N VAL A 180 1.12 -37.19 14.20
CA VAL A 180 2.40 -36.92 13.52
C VAL A 180 2.31 -35.83 12.45
N VAL A 181 1.18 -35.72 11.75
CA VAL A 181 0.96 -34.65 10.76
C VAL A 181 0.76 -33.31 11.48
N MET A 182 -0.04 -33.30 12.55
CA MET A 182 -0.23 -32.10 13.37
C MET A 182 1.09 -31.63 14.01
N ASP A 183 1.92 -32.56 14.48
CA ASP A 183 3.22 -32.26 15.08
C ASP A 183 4.20 -31.69 14.07
N ASP A 184 4.21 -32.19 12.83
CA ASP A 184 5.00 -31.59 11.74
C ASP A 184 4.60 -30.13 11.49
N TYR A 185 3.30 -29.82 11.52
CA TYR A 185 2.83 -28.42 11.41
C TYR A 185 3.20 -27.57 12.62
N ARG A 186 3.09 -28.10 13.84
CA ARG A 186 3.49 -27.39 15.07
C ARG A 186 4.99 -27.09 15.10
N ALA A 187 5.81 -27.93 14.49
CA ALA A 187 7.25 -27.73 14.38
C ALA A 187 7.64 -26.62 13.38
N MET A 188 6.72 -26.18 12.51
CA MET A 188 6.97 -25.08 11.59
C MET A 188 6.92 -23.74 12.31
N GLU A 189 7.83 -22.82 11.99
CA GLU A 189 7.84 -21.46 12.56
C GLU A 189 6.53 -20.71 12.32
N ARG A 190 5.89 -20.97 11.16
CA ARG A 190 4.60 -20.39 10.77
C ARG A 190 3.78 -21.41 9.99
N PRO A 191 2.95 -22.24 10.64
CA PRO A 191 2.01 -23.13 9.96
C PRO A 191 0.90 -22.33 9.27
N PHE A 192 0.21 -22.95 8.30
CA PHE A 192 -0.97 -22.40 7.62
C PHE A 192 -0.80 -20.96 7.08
N ARG A 193 0.15 -20.77 6.17
CA ARG A 193 0.42 -19.47 5.53
C ARG A 193 -0.61 -19.11 4.45
N TYR A 194 -0.52 -17.87 3.96
CA TYR A 194 -1.08 -17.40 2.68
C TYR A 194 -2.60 -17.33 2.51
N ASP A 195 -3.41 -17.16 3.57
CA ASP A 195 -4.91 -17.16 3.60
C ASP A 195 -5.51 -18.17 4.58
N LEU A 196 -4.67 -19.02 5.19
CA LEU A 196 -5.09 -20.05 6.14
C LEU A 196 -4.80 -19.73 7.60
N GLU A 197 -4.41 -18.49 7.94
CA GLU A 197 -4.05 -18.14 9.32
C GLU A 197 -5.18 -18.40 10.33
N TRP A 198 -6.44 -18.47 9.87
CA TRP A 198 -7.58 -18.87 10.68
C TRP A 198 -7.49 -20.31 11.20
N ALA A 199 -6.82 -21.21 10.47
CA ALA A 199 -6.72 -22.62 10.81
C ALA A 199 -5.73 -22.91 11.95
N GLU A 200 -4.87 -21.96 12.31
CA GLU A 200 -3.91 -22.12 13.40
C GLU A 200 -4.60 -22.44 14.74
N SER A 201 -5.75 -21.81 14.99
CA SER A 201 -6.56 -22.09 16.18
C SER A 201 -7.13 -23.52 16.20
N LEU A 202 -7.44 -24.11 15.04
CA LEU A 202 -7.90 -25.51 14.94
C LEU A 202 -6.77 -26.51 15.23
N LEU A 203 -5.53 -26.14 14.94
CA LEU A 203 -4.35 -26.96 15.24
C LEU A 203 -4.06 -26.99 16.75
N ASN A 204 -4.19 -25.83 17.40
CA ASN A 204 -3.76 -25.62 18.78
C ASN A 204 -4.88 -25.82 19.81
N VAL A 205 -6.15 -25.68 19.43
CA VAL A 205 -7.31 -25.77 20.32
C VAL A 205 -8.31 -26.79 19.74
N PRO A 206 -8.21 -28.08 20.11
CA PRO A 206 -9.06 -29.14 19.58
C PRO A 206 -10.56 -28.90 19.74
N GLU A 207 -10.97 -28.19 20.79
CA GLU A 207 -12.37 -27.88 21.12
C GLU A 207 -13.06 -27.00 20.06
N VAL A 208 -12.30 -26.31 19.22
CA VAL A 208 -12.82 -25.47 18.12
C VAL A 208 -13.28 -26.30 16.92
N ARG A 209 -12.74 -27.51 16.76
CA ARG A 209 -12.96 -28.36 15.58
C ARG A 209 -14.43 -28.77 15.46
N GLY A 210 -14.99 -28.67 14.26
CA GLY A 210 -16.38 -29.05 13.98
C GLY A 210 -17.44 -28.08 14.52
N ARG A 211 -17.05 -26.99 15.18
CA ARG A 211 -18.00 -26.06 15.83
C ARG A 211 -18.52 -24.96 14.90
N LEU A 212 -17.76 -24.61 13.86
CA LEU A 212 -18.05 -23.48 12.98
C LEU A 212 -17.87 -23.90 11.51
N SER A 213 -18.64 -23.27 10.61
CA SER A 213 -18.41 -23.38 9.17
C SER A 213 -17.09 -22.71 8.75
N ALA A 214 -16.62 -22.97 7.54
CA ALA A 214 -15.38 -22.37 7.03
C ALA A 214 -15.47 -20.84 6.94
N SER A 215 -16.57 -20.33 6.36
CA SER A 215 -16.82 -18.88 6.25
C SER A 215 -16.84 -18.23 7.63
N ARG A 216 -17.58 -18.84 8.58
CA ARG A 216 -17.68 -18.32 9.94
C ARG A 216 -16.34 -18.32 10.65
N MET A 217 -15.61 -19.43 10.57
CA MET A 217 -14.31 -19.59 11.21
C MET A 217 -13.32 -18.53 10.71
N GLN A 218 -13.26 -18.31 9.40
CA GLN A 218 -12.42 -17.26 8.82
C GLN A 218 -12.75 -15.86 9.35
N ARG A 219 -14.05 -15.51 9.43
CA ARG A 219 -14.48 -14.21 9.97
C ARG A 219 -14.18 -14.07 11.45
N VAL A 220 -14.52 -15.07 12.27
CA VAL A 220 -14.25 -15.08 13.70
C VAL A 220 -12.75 -14.96 13.97
N SER A 221 -11.92 -15.78 13.32
CA SER A 221 -10.46 -15.70 13.48
C SER A 221 -9.91 -14.33 13.07
N SER A 222 -10.44 -13.73 12.01
CA SER A 222 -10.05 -12.39 11.59
C SER A 222 -10.39 -11.33 12.65
N VAL A 223 -11.63 -11.34 13.17
CA VAL A 223 -12.06 -10.42 14.23
C VAL A 223 -11.21 -10.59 15.50
N MET A 224 -11.03 -11.82 15.97
CA MET A 224 -10.26 -12.13 17.17
C MET A 224 -8.80 -11.69 17.03
N ARG A 225 -8.18 -11.93 15.85
CA ARG A 225 -6.83 -11.46 15.54
C ARG A 225 -6.73 -9.93 15.57
N HIS A 226 -7.67 -9.21 14.97
CA HIS A 226 -7.72 -7.74 15.02
C HIS A 226 -7.94 -7.23 16.45
N ALA A 227 -8.76 -7.94 17.24
CA ALA A 227 -8.96 -7.67 18.67
C ALA A 227 -7.74 -8.02 19.55
N LYS A 228 -6.71 -8.68 19.00
CA LYS A 228 -5.57 -9.24 19.73
C LYS A 228 -6.00 -10.20 20.84
N GLN A 229 -7.05 -10.97 20.59
CA GLN A 229 -7.56 -12.00 21.48
C GLN A 229 -7.41 -13.37 20.81
N SER A 230 -7.15 -14.40 21.59
CA SER A 230 -7.05 -15.78 21.11
C SER A 230 -8.40 -16.48 21.21
N ILE A 231 -8.67 -17.40 20.28
CA ILE A 231 -9.75 -18.38 20.42
C ILE A 231 -9.21 -19.48 21.34
N THR A 232 -9.95 -19.82 22.39
CA THR A 232 -9.55 -20.78 23.43
C THR A 232 -10.70 -21.74 23.73
N ALA A 233 -10.40 -22.84 24.44
CA ALA A 233 -11.41 -23.77 24.92
C ALA A 233 -12.44 -23.09 25.84
N GLU A 234 -12.06 -22.01 26.53
CA GLU A 234 -12.92 -21.29 27.47
C GLU A 234 -13.91 -20.36 26.78
N ASN A 235 -13.56 -19.77 25.63
CA ASN A 235 -14.41 -18.78 24.95
C ASN A 235 -15.15 -19.31 23.72
N ILE A 236 -14.80 -20.50 23.22
CA ILE A 236 -15.38 -21.02 21.98
C ILE A 236 -16.89 -21.23 22.07
N ASP A 237 -17.41 -21.70 23.20
CA ASP A 237 -18.86 -21.90 23.37
C ASP A 237 -19.62 -20.58 23.30
N ALA A 238 -19.07 -19.51 23.88
CA ALA A 238 -19.64 -18.17 23.77
C ALA A 238 -19.59 -17.64 22.33
N ILE A 239 -18.47 -17.85 21.62
CA ILE A 239 -18.30 -17.46 20.21
C ILE A 239 -19.33 -18.16 19.31
N VAL A 240 -19.51 -19.48 19.49
CA VAL A 240 -20.48 -20.28 18.75
C VAL A 240 -21.89 -19.77 19.03
N ALA A 241 -22.24 -19.56 20.31
CA ALA A 241 -23.55 -19.05 20.70
C ALA A 241 -23.83 -17.66 20.11
N ALA A 242 -22.85 -16.75 20.14
CA ALA A 242 -22.99 -15.40 19.61
C ALA A 242 -23.23 -15.38 18.08
N THR A 243 -22.71 -16.38 17.36
CA THR A 243 -22.77 -16.41 15.88
C THR A 243 -23.79 -17.38 15.29
N ALA A 244 -24.46 -18.20 16.12
CA ALA A 244 -25.32 -19.30 15.68
C ALA A 244 -26.50 -18.87 14.79
N GLY A 245 -27.09 -17.69 15.02
CA GLY A 245 -28.27 -17.21 14.30
C GLY A 245 -27.98 -16.48 12.98
N MET A 246 -26.70 -16.32 12.63
CA MET A 246 -26.30 -15.48 11.52
C MET A 246 -26.29 -16.25 10.18
N PRO A 247 -26.60 -15.61 9.04
CA PRO A 247 -26.45 -16.25 7.73
C PRO A 247 -24.97 -16.51 7.41
N GLU A 248 -24.68 -17.54 6.61
CA GLU A 248 -23.30 -17.87 6.18
C GLU A 248 -22.63 -16.79 5.33
N THR A 249 -23.44 -15.92 4.73
CA THR A 249 -23.02 -14.74 3.97
C THR A 249 -22.70 -13.53 4.86
N ALA A 250 -22.83 -13.65 6.18
CA ALA A 250 -22.52 -12.56 7.12
C ALA A 250 -21.09 -12.05 6.92
N GLY A 251 -20.96 -10.74 6.86
CA GLY A 251 -19.69 -10.07 6.66
C GLY A 251 -18.83 -10.03 7.92
N TYR A 252 -17.65 -9.44 7.79
CA TYR A 252 -16.77 -9.16 8.94
C TYR A 252 -17.49 -8.30 10.00
N ILE A 253 -18.19 -7.24 9.58
CA ILE A 253 -18.85 -6.28 10.47
C ILE A 253 -19.95 -6.96 11.29
N ASP A 254 -20.80 -7.77 10.65
CA ASP A 254 -21.89 -8.46 11.35
C ASP A 254 -21.34 -9.41 12.44
N VAL A 255 -20.25 -10.13 12.13
CA VAL A 255 -19.61 -11.06 13.08
C VAL A 255 -18.94 -10.29 14.21
N GLU A 256 -18.26 -9.18 13.91
CA GLU A 256 -17.67 -8.33 14.94
C GLU A 256 -18.73 -7.74 15.87
N ASP A 257 -19.85 -7.25 15.32
CA ASP A 257 -20.98 -6.73 16.10
C ASP A 257 -21.54 -7.81 17.04
N ALA A 258 -21.79 -9.02 16.53
CA ALA A 258 -22.30 -10.12 17.35
C ALA A 258 -21.34 -10.50 18.49
N LEU A 259 -20.03 -10.55 18.22
CA LEU A 259 -19.02 -10.84 19.24
C LEU A 259 -18.87 -9.69 20.25
N PHE A 260 -19.06 -8.44 19.82
CA PHE A 260 -19.00 -7.26 20.68
C PHE A 260 -20.22 -7.16 21.60
N ASP A 261 -21.42 -7.40 21.05
CA ASP A 261 -22.68 -7.43 21.80
C ASP A 261 -22.69 -8.54 22.85
N ALA A 262 -22.08 -9.70 22.51
CA ALA A 262 -21.84 -10.80 23.44
C ALA A 262 -20.70 -10.55 24.45
N GLN A 263 -20.06 -9.37 24.42
CA GLN A 263 -18.94 -8.98 25.28
C GLN A 263 -17.70 -9.89 25.18
N ILE A 264 -17.55 -10.63 24.08
CA ILE A 264 -16.38 -11.49 23.83
C ILE A 264 -15.19 -10.62 23.44
N VAL A 265 -15.40 -9.69 22.50
CA VAL A 265 -14.42 -8.67 22.16
C VAL A 265 -14.70 -7.39 22.95
N SER A 266 -13.67 -6.80 23.55
CA SER A 266 -13.81 -5.54 24.30
C SER A 266 -13.80 -4.34 23.37
N ALA A 267 -14.30 -3.18 23.85
CA ALA A 267 -14.16 -1.91 23.12
C ALA A 267 -12.69 -1.65 22.73
N GLU A 268 -12.48 -1.02 21.57
CA GLU A 268 -11.14 -0.60 21.16
C GLU A 268 -10.59 0.42 22.17
N ARG A 269 -9.29 0.33 22.45
CA ARG A 269 -8.63 1.30 23.34
C ARG A 269 -8.44 2.61 22.60
N LEU A 270 -8.67 3.72 23.31
CA LEU A 270 -8.33 5.04 22.82
C LEU A 270 -6.84 5.14 22.46
N PRO A 271 -6.48 5.89 21.40
CA PRO A 271 -5.10 6.20 21.10
C PRO A 271 -4.39 6.88 22.29
N ALA A 272 -3.12 6.53 22.54
CA ALA A 272 -2.35 6.99 23.70
C ALA A 272 -2.25 8.52 23.85
N MET A 273 -2.50 9.28 22.78
CA MET A 273 -2.58 10.74 22.85
C MET A 273 -3.71 11.23 23.77
N PHE A 274 -4.79 10.46 23.94
CA PHE A 274 -5.93 10.80 24.79
C PHE A 274 -5.67 10.53 26.27
N ASP A 275 -4.64 9.76 26.61
CA ASP A 275 -4.23 9.52 28.02
C ASP A 275 -3.54 10.73 28.64
N LYS A 276 -3.07 11.67 27.81
CA LYS A 276 -2.31 12.85 28.25
C LYS A 276 -3.17 14.11 28.11
N PRO A 277 -3.30 14.91 29.19
CA PRO A 277 -3.87 16.25 29.10
C PRO A 277 -3.09 17.11 28.11
N VAL A 278 -3.80 17.99 27.39
CA VAL A 278 -3.20 18.96 26.47
C VAL A 278 -3.37 20.37 27.04
N ALA A 279 -2.29 21.14 27.04
CA ALA A 279 -2.35 22.56 27.34
C ALA A 279 -3.08 23.29 26.20
N ILE A 280 -4.37 23.57 26.39
CA ILE A 280 -5.21 24.24 25.39
C ILE A 280 -5.05 25.78 25.38
N GLY A 281 -4.33 26.33 26.37
CA GLY A 281 -4.18 27.78 26.58
C GLY A 281 -5.32 28.39 27.39
N GLN A 282 -5.32 29.72 27.50
CA GLN A 282 -6.39 30.50 28.12
C GLN A 282 -7.02 31.43 27.07
N PRO A 283 -8.32 31.73 27.16
CA PRO A 283 -8.96 32.66 26.25
C PRO A 283 -8.45 34.08 26.50
N LEU A 284 -8.17 34.82 25.42
CA LEU A 284 -7.82 36.24 25.49
C LEU A 284 -8.98 37.10 26.03
N ASN A 285 -10.21 36.73 25.65
CA ASN A 285 -11.45 37.38 26.03
C ASN A 285 -12.66 36.46 25.74
N ASP A 286 -13.87 36.94 26.04
CA ASP A 286 -15.12 36.19 25.84
C ASP A 286 -15.34 35.80 24.37
N PHE A 287 -14.85 36.60 23.41
CA PHE A 287 -14.89 36.27 21.99
C PHE A 287 -14.08 35.01 21.70
N ALA A 288 -12.84 34.94 22.18
CA ALA A 288 -12.00 33.76 22.02
C ALA A 288 -12.60 32.53 22.72
N ALA A 289 -13.17 32.71 23.91
CA ALA A 289 -13.87 31.66 24.64
C ALA A 289 -15.03 31.06 23.82
N ARG A 290 -15.91 31.94 23.33
CA ARG A 290 -17.10 31.56 22.57
C ARG A 290 -16.76 30.95 21.21
N LEU A 291 -15.79 31.52 20.49
CA LEU A 291 -15.37 31.00 19.19
C LEU A 291 -14.74 29.61 19.32
N ARG A 292 -13.89 29.39 20.32
CA ARG A 292 -13.33 28.06 20.60
C ARG A 292 -14.42 27.03 20.86
N GLN A 293 -15.44 27.38 21.66
CA GLN A 293 -16.57 26.51 21.94
C GLN A 293 -17.31 26.11 20.66
N LEU A 294 -17.73 27.08 19.82
CA LEU A 294 -18.45 26.78 18.58
C LEU A 294 -17.62 25.94 17.60
N LEU A 295 -16.31 26.18 17.51
CA LEU A 295 -15.42 25.37 16.68
C LEU A 295 -15.29 23.95 17.20
N ALA A 296 -15.13 23.77 18.51
CA ALA A 296 -15.05 22.47 19.15
C ALA A 296 -16.35 21.68 18.99
N ASP A 297 -17.51 22.31 19.24
CA ASP A 297 -18.84 21.71 19.06
C ASP A 297 -19.04 21.28 17.60
N SER A 298 -18.79 22.18 16.64
CA SER A 298 -18.96 21.86 15.21
C SER A 298 -18.08 20.69 14.76
N ARG A 299 -16.84 20.58 15.27
CA ARG A 299 -15.94 19.46 14.94
C ARG A 299 -16.42 18.15 15.58
N ARG A 300 -16.85 18.19 16.84
CA ARG A 300 -17.43 17.04 17.53
C ARG A 300 -18.64 16.53 16.77
N ASP A 301 -19.60 17.40 16.49
CA ASP A 301 -20.88 17.03 15.88
C ASP A 301 -20.66 16.46 14.48
N LYS A 302 -19.81 17.08 13.65
CA LYS A 302 -19.43 16.53 12.34
C LYS A 302 -18.76 15.15 12.43
N ALA A 303 -17.94 14.91 13.45
CA ALA A 303 -17.30 13.62 13.65
C ALA A 303 -18.32 12.56 14.10
N LEU A 304 -19.25 12.91 14.98
CA LEU A 304 -20.35 12.04 15.42
C LEU A 304 -21.29 11.72 14.26
N ASP A 305 -21.77 12.73 13.53
CA ASP A 305 -22.64 12.56 12.36
C ASP A 305 -21.99 11.65 11.31
N ARG A 306 -20.68 11.81 11.09
CA ARG A 306 -19.92 10.93 10.20
C ARG A 306 -19.89 9.50 10.72
N ALA A 307 -19.59 9.29 12.00
CA ALA A 307 -19.55 7.95 12.58
C ALA A 307 -20.93 7.27 12.50
N ASP A 308 -21.99 7.99 12.84
CA ASP A 308 -23.38 7.51 12.78
C ASP A 308 -23.79 7.16 11.33
N MET A 309 -23.40 8.00 10.37
CA MET A 309 -23.65 7.74 8.95
C MET A 309 -22.93 6.47 8.46
N GLU A 310 -21.63 6.31 8.77
CA GLU A 310 -20.87 5.11 8.37
C GLU A 310 -21.42 3.84 9.03
N ARG A 311 -21.89 3.95 10.28
CA ARG A 311 -22.57 2.85 10.98
C ARG A 311 -23.89 2.48 10.31
N ALA A 312 -24.73 3.47 9.99
CA ALA A 312 -26.02 3.26 9.33
C ALA A 312 -25.87 2.67 7.91
N GLN A 313 -24.77 2.96 7.23
CA GLN A 313 -24.45 2.40 5.91
C GLN A 313 -23.83 0.98 5.98
N GLY A 314 -23.66 0.40 7.17
CA GLY A 314 -23.07 -0.92 7.36
C GLY A 314 -21.59 -0.99 7.02
N ARG A 315 -20.87 0.16 7.08
CA ARG A 315 -19.42 0.25 6.78
C ARG A 315 -18.54 0.28 8.03
N MET A 316 -19.16 0.39 9.20
CA MET A 316 -18.48 0.48 10.49
C MET A 316 -19.16 -0.45 11.50
N SER A 317 -18.37 -1.22 12.25
CA SER A 317 -18.86 -2.03 13.37
C SER A 317 -19.23 -1.18 14.57
N ALA A 318 -20.10 -1.69 15.43
CA ALA A 318 -20.49 -1.10 16.71
C ALA A 318 -19.27 -0.82 17.60
N ARG A 319 -18.29 -1.74 17.59
CA ARG A 319 -17.04 -1.60 18.33
C ARG A 319 -16.23 -0.39 17.86
N ARG A 320 -16.07 -0.22 16.54
CA ARG A 320 -15.33 0.90 15.96
C ARG A 320 -16.10 2.22 16.09
N HIS A 321 -17.42 2.18 15.89
CA HIS A 321 -18.30 3.32 16.08
C HIS A 321 -18.18 3.90 17.49
N LYS A 322 -18.22 3.05 18.52
CA LYS A 322 -18.01 3.46 19.90
C LYS A 322 -16.69 4.21 20.10
N LEU A 323 -15.59 3.71 19.53
CA LEU A 323 -14.28 4.37 19.62
C LEU A 323 -14.30 5.76 18.96
N GLU A 324 -14.84 5.87 17.75
CA GLU A 324 -14.90 7.15 17.02
C GLU A 324 -15.75 8.18 17.79
N CYS A 325 -16.86 7.76 18.39
CA CYS A 325 -17.69 8.61 19.25
C CYS A 325 -16.92 9.10 20.49
N GLU A 326 -16.24 8.20 21.20
CA GLU A 326 -15.42 8.57 22.37
C GLU A 326 -14.28 9.53 21.97
N MET A 327 -13.61 9.27 20.85
CA MET A 327 -12.57 10.15 20.30
C MET A 327 -13.12 11.54 19.94
N ALA A 328 -14.32 11.64 19.34
CA ALA A 328 -14.95 12.90 19.01
C ALA A 328 -15.25 13.73 20.27
N VAL A 329 -15.83 13.09 21.29
CA VAL A 329 -16.14 13.73 22.59
C VAL A 329 -14.88 14.22 23.29
N LEU A 330 -13.81 13.42 23.31
CA LEU A 330 -12.55 13.82 23.95
C LEU A 330 -11.81 14.89 23.14
N SER A 331 -11.90 14.85 21.81
CA SER A 331 -11.27 15.84 20.93
C SER A 331 -11.84 17.24 21.13
N HIS A 332 -13.14 17.34 21.44
CA HIS A 332 -13.77 18.61 21.84
C HIS A 332 -13.01 19.30 23.00
N GLY A 333 -12.58 18.52 24.01
CA GLY A 333 -11.81 19.03 25.14
C GLY A 333 -10.39 19.52 24.76
N ARG A 334 -9.87 19.09 23.61
CA ARG A 334 -8.47 19.32 23.18
C ARG A 334 -8.32 20.48 22.19
N GLU A 335 -9.43 21.09 21.77
CA GLU A 335 -9.40 22.27 20.89
C GLU A 335 -8.67 23.44 21.58
N THR A 336 -7.66 24.01 20.91
CA THR A 336 -6.82 25.06 21.51
C THR A 336 -7.41 26.45 21.34
N TYR A 337 -6.98 27.38 22.19
CA TYR A 337 -7.33 28.81 22.08
C TYR A 337 -6.45 29.59 21.10
N GLU A 338 -5.43 28.99 20.49
CA GLU A 338 -4.46 29.73 19.66
C GLU A 338 -5.13 30.51 18.53
N TRP A 339 -5.95 29.83 17.73
CA TRP A 339 -6.67 30.46 16.63
C TRP A 339 -7.75 31.44 17.12
N PRO A 340 -8.66 31.05 18.06
CA PRO A 340 -9.62 31.98 18.64
C PRO A 340 -8.99 33.25 19.24
N ASN A 341 -7.85 33.13 19.92
CA ASN A 341 -7.10 34.27 20.47
C ASN A 341 -6.53 35.16 19.36
N ARG A 342 -6.03 34.58 18.26
CA ARG A 342 -5.55 35.34 17.11
C ARG A 342 -6.67 36.17 16.47
N VAL A 343 -7.85 35.58 16.31
CA VAL A 343 -9.03 36.29 15.77
C VAL A 343 -9.50 37.38 16.75
N ALA A 344 -9.58 37.07 18.04
CA ALA A 344 -9.93 38.04 19.06
C ALA A 344 -8.97 39.23 19.09
N ALA A 345 -7.66 38.98 18.99
CA ALA A 345 -6.64 40.02 18.90
C ALA A 345 -6.81 40.88 17.64
N ALA A 346 -7.09 40.28 16.48
CA ALA A 346 -7.35 41.01 15.24
C ALA A 346 -8.56 41.94 15.35
N ILE A 347 -9.62 41.53 16.06
CA ILE A 347 -10.77 42.38 16.34
C ILE A 347 -10.38 43.54 17.27
N GLN A 348 -9.68 43.26 18.38
CA GLN A 348 -9.23 44.30 19.31
C GLN A 348 -8.30 45.33 18.67
N GLN A 349 -7.38 44.86 17.82
CA GLN A 349 -6.41 45.68 17.10
C GLN A 349 -6.99 46.32 15.83
N ARG A 350 -8.23 45.98 15.46
CA ARG A 350 -8.90 46.42 14.23
C ARG A 350 -8.05 46.12 12.99
N ASP A 351 -7.45 44.93 12.95
CA ASP A 351 -6.67 44.45 11.80
C ASP A 351 -7.61 44.13 10.62
N VAL A 352 -7.89 45.16 9.83
CA VAL A 352 -8.76 45.08 8.65
C VAL A 352 -8.27 44.02 7.66
N ALA A 353 -6.97 43.86 7.46
CA ALA A 353 -6.44 42.93 6.48
C ALA A 353 -6.76 41.48 6.86
N MET A 354 -6.48 41.10 8.11
CA MET A 354 -6.82 39.77 8.61
C MET A 354 -8.34 39.53 8.64
N LEU A 355 -9.12 40.52 9.09
CA LEU A 355 -10.57 40.38 9.20
C LEU A 355 -11.25 40.31 7.83
N LEU A 356 -10.77 41.02 6.81
CA LEU A 356 -11.28 40.85 5.44
C LEU A 356 -10.98 39.44 4.92
N ASN A 357 -9.76 38.93 5.09
CA ASN A 357 -9.42 37.58 4.66
C ASN A 357 -10.27 36.49 5.34
N LEU A 358 -10.66 36.72 6.59
CA LEU A 358 -11.43 35.78 7.37
C LEU A 358 -12.95 35.91 7.14
N LEU A 359 -13.48 37.12 7.30
CA LEU A 359 -14.90 37.41 7.40
C LEU A 359 -15.52 37.81 6.06
N ASP A 360 -14.76 38.33 5.09
CA ASP A 360 -15.26 38.63 3.75
C ASP A 360 -15.26 37.39 2.83
N THR A 361 -15.86 36.31 3.32
CA THR A 361 -15.99 35.03 2.64
C THR A 361 -17.48 34.64 2.52
N PRO A 362 -17.86 33.71 1.64
CA PRO A 362 -19.25 33.23 1.57
C PRO A 362 -19.70 32.55 2.89
N ASP A 363 -21.00 32.38 3.11
CA ASP A 363 -21.57 32.01 4.42
C ASP A 363 -21.16 30.60 4.91
N ASP A 364 -20.87 29.69 3.99
CA ASP A 364 -20.36 28.34 4.26
C ASP A 364 -18.91 28.35 4.78
N GLN A 365 -18.20 29.46 4.64
CA GLN A 365 -16.85 29.66 5.16
C GLN A 365 -16.85 30.51 6.42
N ASN A 366 -16.04 30.10 7.41
CA ASN A 366 -15.83 30.82 8.67
C ASN A 366 -17.14 31.20 9.40
N GLY A 367 -18.17 30.38 9.26
CA GLY A 367 -19.50 30.63 9.82
C GLY A 367 -19.48 30.86 11.34
N ALA A 368 -18.67 30.09 12.08
CA ALA A 368 -18.50 30.24 13.52
C ALA A 368 -17.95 31.63 13.89
N SER A 369 -16.89 32.10 13.23
CA SER A 369 -16.31 33.43 13.48
C SER A 369 -17.33 34.54 13.20
N LYS A 370 -18.08 34.45 12.09
CA LYS A 370 -19.12 35.42 11.75
C LYS A 370 -20.27 35.41 12.76
N GLN A 371 -20.65 34.24 13.25
CA GLN A 371 -21.65 34.08 14.30
C GLN A 371 -21.21 34.77 15.59
N VAL A 372 -19.98 34.54 16.07
CA VAL A 372 -19.50 35.19 17.30
C VAL A 372 -19.38 36.71 17.14
N VAL A 373 -19.01 37.20 15.95
CA VAL A 373 -19.00 38.64 15.67
C VAL A 373 -20.41 39.23 15.77
N GLU A 374 -21.42 38.54 15.26
CA GLU A 374 -22.82 38.95 15.39
C GLU A 374 -23.27 38.90 16.87
N GLU A 375 -22.93 37.83 17.60
CA GLU A 375 -23.30 37.62 19.02
C GLU A 375 -22.69 38.68 19.96
N LEU A 376 -21.40 39.02 19.80
CA LEU A 376 -20.67 39.87 20.75
C LEU A 376 -20.44 41.31 20.29
N HIS A 377 -20.47 41.57 19.00
CA HIS A 377 -20.27 42.91 18.43
C HIS A 377 -21.51 43.45 17.71
N GLY A 378 -22.58 42.66 17.58
CA GLY A 378 -23.84 43.08 16.93
C GLY A 378 -23.72 43.29 15.42
N VAL A 379 -22.59 42.91 14.80
CA VAL A 379 -22.35 43.09 13.37
C VAL A 379 -22.76 41.84 12.62
N LYS A 380 -23.88 41.93 11.88
CA LYS A 380 -24.33 40.86 11.01
C LYS A 380 -23.38 40.71 9.80
N LEU A 381 -22.94 39.48 9.54
CA LEU A 381 -22.05 39.15 8.40
C LEU A 381 -22.56 37.99 7.54
N ARG A 382 -23.55 37.22 8.03
CA ARG A 382 -24.17 36.09 7.32
C ARG A 382 -25.42 36.52 6.57
N GLY A 383 -25.71 35.86 5.45
CA GLY A 383 -26.86 36.15 4.59
C GLY A 383 -26.72 37.45 3.80
N MET A 384 -25.49 37.95 3.64
CA MET A 384 -25.20 39.24 3.01
C MET A 384 -24.47 39.07 1.68
N LYS A 385 -24.76 39.96 0.72
CA LYS A 385 -23.97 40.07 -0.51
C LYS A 385 -22.54 40.55 -0.17
N ALA A 386 -21.56 40.14 -0.99
CA ALA A 386 -20.14 40.42 -0.74
C ALA A 386 -19.83 41.91 -0.46
N LYS A 387 -20.38 42.83 -1.27
CA LYS A 387 -20.18 44.28 -1.06
C LYS A 387 -20.68 44.77 0.31
N ALA A 388 -21.85 44.29 0.74
CA ALA A 388 -22.45 44.69 2.00
C ALA A 388 -21.68 44.09 3.20
N ARG A 389 -21.24 42.84 3.09
CA ARG A 389 -20.42 42.17 4.10
C ARG A 389 -19.06 42.86 4.25
N ARG A 390 -18.38 43.18 3.15
CA ARG A 390 -17.12 43.95 3.18
C ARG A 390 -17.29 45.28 3.91
N ARG A 391 -18.34 46.05 3.59
CA ARG A 391 -18.67 47.30 4.29
C ARG A 391 -18.88 47.08 5.80
N ALA A 392 -19.56 45.99 6.18
CA ALA A 392 -19.77 45.65 7.58
C ALA A 392 -18.46 45.28 8.32
N VAL A 393 -17.51 44.61 7.65
CA VAL A 393 -16.16 44.35 8.21
C VAL A 393 -15.39 45.65 8.43
N PHE A 394 -15.44 46.61 7.50
CA PHE A 394 -14.83 47.92 7.70
C PHE A 394 -15.49 48.69 8.85
N ALA A 395 -16.83 48.66 8.94
CA ALA A 395 -17.56 49.28 10.03
C ALA A 395 -17.21 48.68 11.40
N LEU A 396 -17.00 47.36 11.49
CA LEU A 396 -16.51 46.67 12.69
C LEU A 396 -15.15 47.24 13.15
N CYS A 397 -14.28 47.60 12.21
CA CYS A 397 -13.00 48.25 12.49
C CYS A 397 -13.10 49.77 12.72
N GLY A 398 -14.30 50.36 12.67
CA GLY A 398 -14.51 51.79 12.85
C GLY A 398 -14.15 52.65 11.64
N PHE A 399 -14.07 52.07 10.44
CA PHE A 399 -13.88 52.82 9.20
C PHE A 399 -15.22 53.32 8.66
N ASP A 400 -15.24 54.57 8.20
CA ASP A 400 -16.33 55.11 7.40
C ASP A 400 -16.13 54.81 5.90
N GLU A 401 -17.11 55.17 5.07
CA GLU A 401 -17.10 54.88 3.64
C GLU A 401 -15.92 55.56 2.88
N PRO A 402 -15.53 56.81 3.20
CA PRO A 402 -14.30 57.41 2.68
C PRO A 402 -13.01 56.70 3.11
N ALA A 403 -12.86 56.35 4.39
CA ALA A 403 -11.68 55.66 4.89
C ALA A 403 -11.56 54.23 4.31
N GLN A 404 -12.70 53.56 4.08
CA GLN A 404 -12.73 52.29 3.35
C GLN A 404 -12.15 52.45 1.94
N ALA A 405 -12.63 53.43 1.16
CA ALA A 405 -12.16 53.64 -0.21
C ALA A 405 -10.66 53.98 -0.25
N GLN A 406 -10.18 54.79 0.70
CA GLN A 406 -8.76 55.11 0.83
C GLN A 406 -7.91 53.85 1.14
N TRP A 407 -8.37 53.01 2.07
CA TRP A 407 -7.68 51.77 2.41
C TRP A 407 -7.65 50.80 1.22
N GLU A 408 -8.78 50.62 0.52
CA GLU A 408 -8.89 49.74 -0.64
C GLU A 408 -7.98 50.19 -1.79
N ASN A 409 -7.88 51.50 -2.03
CA ASN A 409 -6.95 52.06 -3.01
C ASN A 409 -5.48 51.83 -2.62
N ALA A 410 -5.14 52.03 -1.35
CA ALA A 410 -3.80 51.76 -0.84
C ALA A 410 -3.44 50.26 -0.92
N ASP A 411 -4.39 49.38 -0.61
CA ASP A 411 -4.22 47.93 -0.69
C ASP A 411 -4.08 47.43 -2.14
N ALA A 412 -4.88 47.98 -3.06
CA ALA A 412 -4.73 47.72 -4.49
C ALA A 412 -3.36 48.17 -5.00
N GLY A 413 -2.86 49.32 -4.52
CA GLY A 413 -1.51 49.82 -4.78
C GLY A 413 -0.44 48.84 -4.28
N ARG A 414 -0.49 48.43 -3.00
CA ARG A 414 0.44 47.44 -2.42
C ARG A 414 0.44 46.12 -3.19
N LYS A 415 -0.74 45.55 -3.48
CA LYS A 415 -0.87 44.30 -4.25
C LYS A 415 -0.35 44.43 -5.68
N LEU A 416 -0.49 45.61 -6.29
CA LEU A 416 0.07 45.87 -7.61
C LEU A 416 1.60 45.90 -7.53
N GLU A 417 2.18 46.57 -6.53
CA GLU A 417 3.63 46.60 -6.31
C GLU A 417 4.17 45.21 -5.98
N GLU A 418 3.56 44.45 -5.07
CA GLU A 418 3.94 43.06 -4.79
C GLU A 418 3.94 42.19 -6.06
N ARG A 419 2.90 42.34 -6.91
CA ARG A 419 2.86 41.63 -8.20
C ARG A 419 3.95 42.10 -9.16
N ARG A 420 4.30 43.40 -9.15
CA ARG A 420 5.40 43.95 -9.96
C ARG A 420 6.74 43.39 -9.47
N GLU A 421 6.97 43.34 -8.17
CA GLU A 421 8.16 42.76 -7.54
C GLU A 421 8.28 41.27 -7.81
N ASP A 422 7.21 40.50 -7.64
CA ASP A 422 7.17 39.06 -7.95
C ASP A 422 7.44 38.80 -9.44
N LYS A 423 6.84 39.62 -10.32
CA LYS A 423 7.09 39.54 -11.77
C LYS A 423 8.54 39.89 -12.11
N ALA A 424 9.10 40.91 -11.47
CA ALA A 424 10.50 41.30 -11.60
C ALA A 424 11.44 40.18 -11.12
N ARG A 425 11.16 39.57 -9.98
CA ARG A 425 11.92 38.44 -9.42
C ARG A 425 11.90 37.26 -10.37
N ARG A 426 10.72 36.84 -10.84
CA ARG A 426 10.58 35.75 -11.81
C ARG A 426 11.28 36.04 -13.15
N ALA A 427 11.21 37.29 -13.62
CA ALA A 427 11.89 37.71 -14.84
C ALA A 427 13.43 37.63 -14.70
N ARG A 428 13.96 38.05 -13.55
CA ARG A 428 15.39 37.93 -13.22
C ARG A 428 15.83 36.47 -13.11
N GLU A 429 15.07 35.63 -12.40
CA GLU A 429 15.34 34.20 -12.27
C GLU A 429 15.36 33.50 -13.63
N ALA A 430 14.39 33.79 -14.51
CA ALA A 430 14.39 33.26 -15.86
C ALA A 430 15.61 33.72 -16.68
N ALA A 431 15.96 35.00 -16.61
CA ALA A 431 17.14 35.54 -17.31
C ALA A 431 18.46 34.92 -16.83
N LEU A 432 18.61 34.61 -15.54
CA LEU A 432 19.79 33.93 -14.98
C LEU A 432 20.01 32.53 -15.57
N THR A 433 18.96 31.88 -16.05
CA THR A 433 19.07 30.55 -16.68
C THR A 433 19.41 30.62 -18.17
N ALA A 434 19.23 31.78 -18.80
CA ALA A 434 19.59 31.98 -20.20
C ALA A 434 21.12 32.01 -20.37
N ARG A 435 21.60 31.59 -21.54
CA ARG A 435 23.03 31.56 -21.87
C ARG A 435 23.29 32.29 -23.17
N TYR A 436 24.20 33.25 -23.14
CA TYR A 436 24.59 34.09 -24.27
C TYR A 436 26.10 33.98 -24.47
N LYS A 437 26.53 33.87 -25.72
CA LYS A 437 27.95 33.86 -26.08
C LYS A 437 28.35 35.27 -26.52
N ARG A 438 29.33 35.87 -25.85
CA ARG A 438 29.95 37.14 -26.23
C ARG A 438 30.89 36.96 -27.44
N ASN A 439 31.27 38.07 -28.05
CA ASN A 439 32.16 38.10 -29.22
C ASN A 439 33.59 37.58 -28.90
N ASP A 440 34.00 37.63 -27.63
CA ASP A 440 35.26 37.09 -27.11
C ASP A 440 35.19 35.56 -26.84
N GLY A 441 34.04 34.94 -27.06
CA GLY A 441 33.81 33.51 -26.86
C GLY A 441 33.33 33.11 -25.46
N VAL A 442 33.28 34.03 -24.50
CA VAL A 442 32.82 33.78 -23.12
C VAL A 442 31.30 33.60 -23.10
N VAL A 443 30.82 32.60 -22.33
CA VAL A 443 29.39 32.39 -22.10
C VAL A 443 28.99 33.09 -20.82
N ILE A 444 28.08 34.05 -20.94
CA ILE A 444 27.49 34.81 -19.84
C ILE A 444 26.03 34.44 -19.66
N ASP A 445 25.45 34.77 -18.51
CA ASP A 445 24.00 34.60 -18.31
C ASP A 445 23.18 35.74 -18.93
N GLY A 446 21.85 35.57 -18.96
CA GLY A 446 20.95 36.57 -19.55
C GLY A 446 20.80 37.84 -18.72
N VAL A 447 21.11 37.82 -17.41
CA VAL A 447 21.14 39.01 -16.56
C VAL A 447 22.39 39.82 -16.88
N GLU A 448 23.57 39.19 -16.88
CA GLU A 448 24.84 39.82 -17.28
C GLU A 448 24.73 40.42 -18.69
N HIS A 449 24.17 39.67 -19.64
CA HIS A 449 23.97 40.15 -21.02
C HIS A 449 23.15 41.44 -21.10
N VAL A 450 22.13 41.59 -20.28
CA VAL A 450 21.26 42.77 -20.22
C VAL A 450 21.93 43.91 -19.44
N ASP A 451 22.50 43.62 -18.27
CA ASP A 451 23.09 44.62 -17.40
C ASP A 451 24.34 45.26 -18.04
N ASP A 452 25.20 44.46 -18.69
CA ASP A 452 26.35 44.97 -19.45
C ASP A 452 25.94 45.86 -20.61
N ALA A 453 24.87 45.49 -21.30
CA ALA A 453 24.36 46.25 -22.43
C ALA A 453 23.82 47.60 -21.95
N ILE A 454 23.04 47.58 -20.87
CA ILE A 454 22.49 48.80 -20.26
C ILE A 454 23.61 49.68 -19.67
N ALA A 455 24.68 49.09 -19.13
CA ALA A 455 25.88 49.81 -18.69
C ALA A 455 26.66 50.41 -19.87
N SER A 456 26.66 49.75 -21.02
CA SER A 456 27.31 50.19 -22.27
C SER A 456 26.47 51.21 -23.07
N GLY A 457 25.43 51.79 -22.48
CA GLY A 457 24.63 52.85 -23.09
C GLY A 457 23.43 52.39 -23.93
N PHE A 458 23.06 51.10 -23.88
CA PHE A 458 21.84 50.62 -24.54
C PHE A 458 20.61 50.96 -23.68
N SER A 459 19.67 51.74 -24.21
CA SER A 459 18.59 52.37 -23.43
C SER A 459 17.18 52.18 -24.00
N GLU A 460 17.03 51.72 -25.24
CA GLU A 460 15.73 51.56 -25.90
C GLU A 460 15.44 50.09 -26.24
N ILE A 461 14.22 49.62 -26.04
CA ILE A 461 13.78 48.31 -26.55
C ILE A 461 12.99 48.53 -27.85
N ARG A 462 13.53 48.05 -28.96
CA ARG A 462 12.84 48.06 -30.26
C ARG A 462 12.37 46.66 -30.62
N ASN A 463 11.29 46.59 -31.39
CA ASN A 463 10.79 45.34 -31.93
C ASN A 463 10.49 45.49 -33.42
N TRP A 464 10.64 44.40 -34.16
CA TRP A 464 10.31 44.33 -35.57
C TRP A 464 9.88 42.90 -35.93
N ARG A 465 9.15 42.75 -37.04
CA ARG A 465 8.76 41.44 -37.55
C ARG A 465 9.82 40.90 -38.50
N ALA A 466 10.22 39.66 -38.28
CA ALA A 466 11.02 38.87 -39.21
C ALA A 466 10.21 37.62 -39.59
N GLY A 467 9.51 37.70 -40.73
CA GLY A 467 8.49 36.70 -41.09
C GLY A 467 7.33 36.69 -40.09
N ALA A 468 6.95 35.52 -39.60
CA ALA A 468 5.90 35.35 -38.59
C ALA A 468 6.36 35.60 -37.13
N ILE A 469 7.65 35.88 -36.90
CA ILE A 469 8.24 36.00 -35.56
C ILE A 469 8.49 37.48 -35.22
N LEU A 470 8.03 37.91 -34.04
CA LEU A 470 8.34 39.22 -33.47
C LEU A 470 9.69 39.15 -32.73
N GLN A 471 10.69 39.89 -33.22
CA GLN A 471 12.01 39.98 -32.62
C GLN A 471 12.11 41.23 -31.73
N TYR A 472 12.87 41.11 -30.65
CA TYR A 472 13.14 42.20 -29.72
C TYR A 472 14.64 42.43 -29.62
N ALA A 473 15.06 43.68 -29.54
CA ALA A 473 16.43 44.03 -29.20
C ALA A 473 16.47 45.24 -28.28
N LEU A 474 17.46 45.21 -27.39
CA LEU A 474 17.92 46.38 -26.65
C LEU A 474 18.88 47.15 -27.56
N VAL A 475 18.67 48.45 -27.76
CA VAL A 475 19.35 49.27 -28.76
C VAL A 475 20.07 50.42 -28.08
N ASN A 476 21.28 50.72 -28.55
CA ASN A 476 22.00 51.94 -28.25
C ASN A 476 21.75 52.95 -29.40
N PRO A 477 20.94 54.00 -29.19
CA PRO A 477 20.60 54.95 -30.26
C PRO A 477 21.80 55.74 -30.79
N ALA A 478 22.82 55.97 -29.96
CA ALA A 478 24.00 56.76 -30.33
C ALA A 478 24.96 55.99 -31.26
N LEU A 479 25.04 54.66 -31.10
CA LEU A 479 25.92 53.79 -31.89
C LEU A 479 25.17 53.01 -32.98
N ASN A 480 23.84 53.09 -33.00
CA ASN A 480 22.95 52.30 -33.86
C ASN A 480 23.20 50.78 -33.75
N GLU A 481 23.56 50.31 -32.55
CA GLU A 481 23.82 48.90 -32.24
C GLU A 481 22.64 48.28 -31.51
N GLY A 482 22.36 46.99 -31.76
CA GLY A 482 21.27 46.26 -31.11
C GLY A 482 21.70 44.89 -30.57
N ARG A 483 21.38 44.61 -29.31
CA ARG A 483 21.53 43.29 -28.68
C ARG A 483 20.18 42.58 -28.59
N ARG A 484 20.11 41.36 -29.12
CA ARG A 484 18.86 40.58 -29.14
C ARG A 484 18.39 40.23 -27.73
N LEU A 485 17.09 40.40 -27.51
CA LEU A 485 16.34 39.96 -26.33
C LEU A 485 15.33 38.89 -26.75
N ARG A 486 14.98 38.00 -25.85
CA ARG A 486 13.98 36.95 -26.09
C ARG A 486 12.89 37.01 -25.03
N ALA A 487 11.64 36.85 -25.48
CA ALA A 487 10.49 36.81 -24.58
C ALA A 487 10.44 35.48 -23.79
N LYS A 488 10.91 34.39 -24.40
CA LYS A 488 10.80 33.02 -23.86
C LYS A 488 11.76 32.73 -22.70
N ASP A 489 12.93 33.38 -22.65
CA ASP A 489 13.96 33.14 -21.63
C ASP A 489 14.04 34.25 -20.58
N GLY A 490 13.03 35.12 -20.51
CA GLY A 490 12.92 36.16 -19.49
C GLY A 490 13.78 37.41 -19.73
N THR A 491 14.74 37.40 -20.66
CA THR A 491 15.65 38.54 -20.90
C THR A 491 14.93 39.81 -21.34
N LEU A 492 13.86 39.71 -22.15
CA LEU A 492 13.02 40.86 -22.52
C LEU A 492 12.29 41.45 -21.30
N ALA A 493 11.73 40.59 -20.46
CA ALA A 493 10.97 41.03 -19.28
C ALA A 493 11.90 41.65 -18.24
N TYR A 494 13.09 41.10 -18.07
CA TYR A 494 14.13 41.64 -17.19
C TYR A 494 14.62 43.01 -17.69
N ALA A 495 14.97 43.14 -18.98
CA ALA A 495 15.39 44.42 -19.57
C ALA A 495 14.35 45.53 -19.42
N ARG A 496 13.05 45.23 -19.61
CA ARG A 496 11.95 46.18 -19.35
C ARG A 496 11.92 46.64 -17.90
N THR A 497 12.05 45.70 -16.95
CA THR A 497 12.05 45.99 -15.52
C THR A 497 13.21 46.91 -15.12
N VAL A 498 14.41 46.66 -15.66
CA VAL A 498 15.61 47.46 -15.36
C VAL A 498 15.51 48.86 -15.95
N LEU A 499 14.98 49.01 -17.17
CA LEU A 499 14.76 50.32 -17.79
C LEU A 499 13.64 51.11 -17.10
N GLU A 500 12.53 50.47 -16.74
CA GLU A 500 11.44 51.10 -15.97
C GLU A 500 11.95 51.63 -14.62
N ARG A 501 12.80 50.87 -13.92
CA ARG A 501 13.43 51.31 -12.66
C ARG A 501 14.43 52.46 -12.81
N ARG A 502 15.03 52.64 -13.99
CA ARG A 502 15.93 53.78 -14.27
C ARG A 502 15.17 55.04 -14.70
N ALA A 503 13.93 54.88 -15.18
CA ALA A 503 13.08 55.97 -15.64
C ALA A 503 12.13 56.50 -14.54
N ALA A 504 11.84 55.67 -13.54
CA ALA A 504 11.22 56.06 -12.26
C ALA A 504 12.26 56.72 -11.35
#